data_AF-A0A0N4TFX2-F1
#
_entry.id   AF-A0A0N4TFX2-F1
#
_cell.length_a   1.000
_cell.length_b   1.000
_cell.length_c   1.000
_cell.angle_alpha   90.00
_cell.angle_beta   90.00
_cell.angle_gamma   90.00
#
_symmetry.space_group_name_H-M   'P 1'
#
loop_
_entity.id
_entity.type
_entity.pdbx_description
1 polymer ?
#
loop_
_entity_poly.entity_id
_entity_poly.type
_entity_poly.pdbx_seq_one_letter_code
_entity_poly.pdbx_strand_id
1 'polypeptide(L)'
;MLYQLETSCIGAKYLEERVYELLRKYGKVLTFSGAERALTDSDDLLIKKEHILEDIVVRFCFATKIDRGKMIQASEYNPEREIPKAPCDVRLPFGEEMLIVPGLIREWTAEAIFEENDDIRSLPQLVLDAVYRFKTIV
;
A
#
# COMPACT_ATOMS: atom_id res chain seq x y z
N MET A 1 -11.94 -31.60 17.52
CA MET A 1 -11.32 -30.26 17.68
C MET A 1 -11.04 -29.74 16.28
N LEU A 2 -11.95 -28.97 15.69
CA LEU A 2 -11.70 -28.32 14.40
C LEU A 2 -10.79 -27.11 14.65
N TYR A 3 -9.70 -26.99 13.90
CA TYR A 3 -8.86 -25.79 13.94
C TYR A 3 -9.73 -24.59 13.57
N GLN A 4 -9.86 -23.63 14.48
CA GLN A 4 -10.51 -22.35 14.19
C GLN A 4 -9.49 -21.47 13.50
N LEU A 5 -9.57 -21.43 12.18
CA LEU A 5 -8.70 -20.64 11.32
C LEU A 5 -9.50 -19.50 10.72
N GLU A 6 -8.95 -18.30 10.80
CA GLU A 6 -9.43 -17.11 10.10
C GLU A 6 -8.41 -16.79 9.00
N THR A 7 -8.88 -16.38 7.82
CA THR A 7 -8.03 -16.07 6.68
C THR A 7 -8.43 -14.73 6.06
N SER A 8 -7.44 -14.01 5.52
CA SER A 8 -7.65 -12.80 4.71
C SER A 8 -7.08 -12.99 3.32
N CYS A 9 -7.65 -12.28 2.34
CA CYS A 9 -7.00 -12.03 1.07
C CYS A 9 -6.02 -10.85 1.12
N ILE A 10 -5.95 -10.12 2.25
CA ILE A 10 -4.98 -9.03 2.45
C ILE A 10 -3.61 -9.63 2.75
N GLY A 11 -2.82 -9.78 1.70
CA GLY A 11 -1.43 -10.26 1.74
C GLY A 11 -0.55 -9.53 0.74
N ALA A 12 0.66 -10.04 0.49
CA ALA A 12 1.65 -9.38 -0.36
C ALA A 12 1.10 -8.96 -1.73
N LYS A 13 0.39 -9.86 -2.42
CA LYS A 13 -0.21 -9.58 -3.73
C LYS A 13 -1.20 -8.40 -3.69
N TYR A 14 -2.02 -8.32 -2.65
CA TYR A 14 -2.97 -7.20 -2.48
C TYR A 14 -2.21 -5.87 -2.26
N LEU A 15 -1.12 -5.89 -1.51
CA LEU A 15 -0.27 -4.70 -1.32
C LEU A 15 0.43 -4.28 -2.61
N GLU A 16 0.91 -5.23 -3.42
CA GLU A 16 1.49 -4.93 -4.74
C GLU A 16 0.46 -4.30 -5.69
N GLU A 17 -0.76 -4.84 -5.73
CA GLU A 17 -1.89 -4.27 -6.49
C GLU A 17 -2.20 -2.84 -6.01
N ARG A 18 -2.20 -2.62 -4.69
CA ARG A 18 -2.38 -1.29 -4.09
C ARG A 18 -1.26 -0.31 -4.47
N VAL A 19 0.00 -0.75 -4.44
CA VAL A 19 1.14 0.06 -4.92
C VAL A 19 0.95 0.42 -6.38
N TYR A 20 0.56 -0.54 -7.22
CA TYR A 20 0.33 -0.32 -8.64
C TYR A 20 -0.73 0.76 -8.89
N GLU A 21 -1.90 0.66 -8.25
CA GLU A 21 -2.96 1.67 -8.35
C GLU A 21 -2.48 3.07 -7.96
N LEU A 22 -1.77 3.17 -6.83
CA LEU A 22 -1.27 4.43 -6.31
C LEU A 22 -0.14 4.99 -7.18
N LEU A 23 0.73 4.15 -7.74
CA LEU A 23 1.78 4.56 -8.67
C LEU A 23 1.17 5.11 -9.96
N ARG A 24 0.17 4.45 -10.53
CA ARG A 24 -0.53 4.95 -11.72
C ARG A 24 -1.17 6.32 -11.50
N LYS A 25 -1.60 6.61 -10.26
CA LYS A 25 -2.24 7.88 -9.92
C LYS A 25 -1.27 9.00 -9.53
N TYR A 26 -0.23 8.68 -8.76
CA TYR A 26 0.63 9.68 -8.12
C TYR A 26 2.12 9.53 -8.44
N GLY A 27 2.54 8.36 -8.90
CA GLY A 27 3.92 8.09 -9.30
C GLY A 27 4.34 8.94 -10.49
N LYS A 28 5.65 9.18 -10.59
CA LYS A 28 6.22 9.95 -11.69
C LYS A 28 7.52 9.32 -12.16
N VAL A 29 7.85 9.50 -13.43
CA VAL A 29 9.14 9.14 -13.99
C VAL A 29 9.91 10.41 -14.29
N LEU A 30 11.13 10.49 -13.77
CA LEU A 30 12.08 11.55 -14.05
C LEU A 30 12.96 11.12 -15.23
N THR A 31 12.81 11.83 -16.34
CA THR A 31 13.55 11.57 -17.58
C THR A 31 14.99 12.07 -17.47
N PHE A 32 15.85 11.63 -18.40
CA PHE A 32 17.23 12.13 -18.50
C PHE A 32 17.31 13.66 -18.74
N SER A 33 16.28 14.25 -19.36
CA SER A 33 16.19 15.71 -19.54
C SER A 33 15.81 16.47 -18.26
N GLY A 34 15.53 15.76 -17.16
CA GLY A 34 15.10 16.32 -15.88
C GLY A 34 13.60 16.67 -15.84
N ALA A 35 12.83 16.27 -16.84
CA ALA A 35 11.38 16.45 -16.85
C ALA A 35 10.68 15.32 -16.09
N GLU A 36 9.56 15.64 -15.43
CA GLU A 36 8.71 14.65 -14.78
C GLU A 36 7.52 14.31 -15.69
N ARG A 37 7.26 13.02 -15.89
CA ARG A 37 6.08 12.50 -16.61
C ARG A 37 5.30 11.51 -15.74
N ALA A 38 4.02 11.32 -16.03
CA ALA A 38 3.24 10.24 -15.44
C ALA A 38 3.67 8.87 -16.02
N LEU A 39 3.33 7.80 -15.31
CA LEU A 39 3.49 6.44 -15.80
C LEU A 39 2.45 6.13 -16.90
N THR A 40 2.88 5.38 -17.91
CA THR A 40 2.06 4.95 -19.06
C THR A 40 2.00 3.42 -19.15
N ASP A 41 1.09 2.88 -19.96
CA ASP A 41 0.91 1.41 -20.09
C ASP A 41 2.18 0.70 -20.63
N SER A 42 3.02 1.42 -21.37
CA SER A 42 4.32 0.92 -21.80
C SER A 42 5.28 0.66 -20.64
N ASP A 43 5.13 1.38 -19.54
CA ASP A 43 5.98 1.26 -18.35
C ASP A 43 5.67 -0.03 -17.57
N ASP A 44 4.45 -0.60 -17.72
CA ASP A 44 4.00 -1.78 -16.98
C ASP A 44 4.88 -3.02 -17.26
N LEU A 45 5.41 -3.15 -18.48
CA LEU A 45 6.34 -4.21 -18.83
C LEU A 45 7.63 -4.12 -18.01
N LEU A 46 8.14 -2.91 -17.79
CA LEU A 46 9.35 -2.69 -17.02
C LEU A 46 9.09 -2.85 -15.52
N ILE A 47 7.97 -2.32 -15.01
CA ILE A 47 7.52 -2.51 -13.62
C ILE A 47 7.50 -4.01 -13.28
N LYS A 48 6.91 -4.82 -14.16
CA LYS A 48 6.80 -6.26 -13.97
C LYS A 48 8.15 -6.96 -14.09
N LYS A 49 8.94 -6.64 -15.12
CA LYS A 49 10.23 -7.29 -15.39
C LYS A 49 11.23 -7.05 -14.27
N GLU A 50 11.28 -5.83 -13.73
CA GLU A 50 12.22 -5.43 -12.70
C GLU A 50 11.66 -5.58 -11.27
N HIS A 51 10.51 -6.26 -11.11
CA HIS A 51 9.88 -6.54 -9.81
C HIS A 51 9.66 -5.29 -8.93
N ILE A 52 9.38 -4.14 -9.54
CA ILE A 52 9.35 -2.84 -8.86
C ILE A 52 8.29 -2.77 -7.75
N LEU A 53 7.13 -3.41 -7.95
CA LEU A 53 6.04 -3.38 -6.97
C LEU A 53 6.45 -4.09 -5.67
N GLU A 54 7.00 -5.30 -5.79
CA GLU A 54 7.54 -6.07 -4.67
C GLU A 54 8.63 -5.30 -3.95
N ASP A 55 9.56 -4.70 -4.70
CA ASP A 55 10.65 -3.88 -4.15
C ASP A 55 10.10 -2.69 -3.33
N ILE A 56 9.04 -2.04 -3.81
CA ILE A 56 8.35 -0.96 -3.07
C ILE A 56 7.73 -1.48 -1.78
N VAL A 57 6.96 -2.57 -1.86
CA VAL A 57 6.29 -3.17 -0.70
C VAL A 57 7.30 -3.60 0.37
N VAL A 58 8.37 -4.29 -0.03
CA VAL A 58 9.32 -4.91 0.91
C VAL A 58 10.26 -3.87 1.52
N ARG A 59 10.75 -2.91 0.72
CA ARG A 59 11.87 -2.05 1.13
C ARG A 59 11.44 -0.66 1.58
N PHE A 60 10.28 -0.18 1.13
CA PHE A 60 9.92 1.24 1.27
C PHE A 60 8.58 1.48 1.95
N CYS A 61 7.63 0.54 1.87
CA CYS A 61 6.39 0.61 2.64
C CYS A 61 6.64 0.42 4.13
N PHE A 62 5.85 1.12 4.95
CA PHE A 62 5.94 1.04 6.40
C PHE A 62 4.58 1.31 7.03
N ALA A 63 4.27 0.60 8.11
CA ALA A 63 3.06 0.85 8.90
C ALA A 63 3.24 2.12 9.74
N THR A 64 2.19 2.93 9.81
CA THR A 64 2.19 4.20 10.55
C THR A 64 1.53 4.06 11.92
N LYS A 65 1.51 5.15 12.70
CA LYS A 65 0.83 5.18 14.01
C LYS A 65 -0.68 5.20 13.83
N ILE A 66 -1.41 4.60 14.76
CA ILE A 66 -2.89 4.47 14.70
C ILE A 66 -3.62 5.79 14.45
N ASP A 67 -3.25 6.88 15.13
CA ASP A 67 -3.93 8.17 14.97
C ASP A 67 -3.73 8.73 13.56
N ARG A 68 -2.54 8.52 12.99
CA ARG A 68 -2.20 8.94 11.63
C ARG A 68 -2.91 8.09 10.59
N GLY A 69 -2.96 6.77 10.78
CA GLY A 69 -3.73 5.85 9.93
C GLY A 69 -5.22 6.23 9.89
N LYS A 70 -5.82 6.51 11.05
CA LYS A 70 -7.22 6.99 11.15
C LYS A 70 -7.48 8.28 10.37
N MET A 71 -6.55 9.25 10.42
CA MET A 71 -6.67 10.47 9.63
C MET A 71 -6.62 10.19 8.12
N ILE A 72 -5.72 9.28 7.69
CA ILE A 72 -5.60 8.86 6.29
C ILE A 72 -6.90 8.18 5.83
N GLN A 73 -7.42 7.23 6.59
CA GLN A 73 -8.68 6.53 6.27
C GLN A 73 -9.87 7.50 6.21
N ALA A 74 -10.00 8.42 7.19
CA ALA A 74 -11.05 9.44 7.21
C ALA A 74 -10.96 10.42 6.02
N SER A 75 -9.76 10.59 5.45
CA SER A 75 -9.55 11.39 4.25
C SER A 75 -9.88 10.66 2.94
N GLU A 76 -10.28 9.39 2.99
CA GLU A 76 -10.53 8.53 1.82
C GLU A 76 -9.32 8.48 0.86
N TYR A 77 -8.10 8.54 1.39
CA TYR A 77 -6.87 8.55 0.58
C TYR A 77 -6.83 9.67 -0.46
N ASN A 78 -7.40 10.84 -0.12
CA ASN A 78 -7.37 12.03 -0.95
C ASN A 78 -6.32 13.03 -0.42
N PRO A 79 -5.23 13.31 -1.18
CA PRO A 79 -4.17 14.21 -0.74
C PRO A 79 -4.58 15.68 -0.67
N GLU A 80 -5.74 16.05 -1.21
CA GLU A 80 -6.29 17.41 -1.14
C GLU A 80 -7.07 17.69 0.15
N ARG A 81 -7.40 16.64 0.92
CA ARG A 81 -8.07 16.76 2.23
C ARG A 81 -7.04 17.02 3.33
N GLU A 82 -7.52 17.29 4.55
CA GLU A 82 -6.67 17.46 5.72
C GLU A 82 -6.01 16.12 6.09
N ILE A 83 -4.81 15.91 5.56
CA ILE A 83 -3.99 14.74 5.86
C ILE A 83 -2.67 15.15 6.50
N PRO A 84 -2.09 14.26 7.32
CA PRO A 84 -0.74 14.45 7.83
C PRO A 84 0.27 14.56 6.68
N LYS A 85 1.25 15.47 6.80
CA LYS A 85 2.30 15.67 5.78
C LYS A 85 2.90 14.33 5.37
N ALA A 86 2.94 14.06 4.06
CA ALA A 86 3.50 12.82 3.52
C ALA A 86 5.00 12.67 3.88
N PRO A 87 5.49 11.43 4.01
CA PRO A 87 6.92 11.14 4.08
C PRO A 87 7.70 11.66 2.87
N CYS A 88 9.02 11.61 2.93
CA CYS A 88 9.85 11.92 1.75
C CYS A 88 9.61 10.94 0.61
N ASP A 89 9.78 11.43 -0.62
CA ASP A 89 9.75 10.58 -1.81
C ASP A 89 11.04 9.76 -1.91
N VAL A 90 10.97 8.63 -2.60
CA VAL A 90 12.14 7.81 -2.93
C VAL A 90 12.30 7.71 -4.44
N ARG A 91 13.53 7.52 -4.90
CA ARG A 91 13.85 7.36 -6.31
C ARG A 91 14.43 5.99 -6.55
N LEU A 92 13.85 5.26 -7.51
CA LEU A 92 14.28 3.93 -7.92
C LEU A 92 14.80 3.97 -9.36
N PRO A 93 15.82 3.18 -9.71
CA PRO A 93 16.19 2.97 -11.10
C PRO A 93 14.99 2.48 -11.92
N PHE A 94 14.78 3.05 -13.10
CA PHE A 94 13.68 2.70 -13.98
C PHE A 94 14.16 2.68 -15.44
N GLY A 95 14.96 1.67 -15.76
CA GLY A 95 15.68 1.60 -17.04
C GLY A 95 16.77 2.67 -17.09
N GLU A 96 16.69 3.57 -18.06
CA GLU A 96 17.58 4.75 -18.17
C GLU A 96 17.02 5.98 -17.44
N GLU A 97 15.81 5.88 -16.88
CA GLU A 97 15.11 6.94 -16.15
C GLU A 97 15.06 6.62 -14.65
N MET A 98 14.44 7.49 -13.86
CA MET A 98 14.23 7.27 -12.42
C MET A 98 12.75 7.31 -12.08
N LEU A 99 12.24 6.27 -11.42
CA LEU A 99 10.90 6.27 -10.85
C LEU A 99 10.90 7.03 -9.53
N ILE A 100 10.11 8.08 -9.44
CA ILE A 100 9.80 8.79 -8.21
C ILE A 100 8.57 8.11 -7.60
N VAL A 101 8.75 7.54 -6.41
CA VAL A 101 7.68 6.95 -5.60
C VAL A 101 7.34 7.94 -4.49
N PRO A 102 6.17 8.61 -4.56
CA PRO A 102 5.74 9.52 -3.52
C PRO A 102 5.68 8.88 -2.13
N GLY A 103 6.04 9.66 -1.10
CA GLY A 103 6.00 9.20 0.29
C GLY A 103 4.63 8.67 0.74
N LEU A 104 3.54 9.22 0.18
CA LEU A 104 2.17 8.78 0.46
C LEU A 104 1.94 7.32 0.05
N ILE A 105 2.52 6.86 -1.07
CA ILE A 105 2.28 5.50 -1.59
C ILE A 105 2.78 4.49 -0.56
N ARG A 106 3.97 4.76 -0.03
CA ARG A 106 4.66 3.89 0.92
C ARG A 106 3.88 3.71 2.21
N GLU A 107 3.24 4.77 2.68
CA GLU A 107 2.45 4.75 3.91
C GLU A 107 1.05 4.20 3.69
N TRP A 108 0.36 4.66 2.65
CA TRP A 108 -1.04 4.30 2.38
C TRP A 108 -1.20 2.85 1.94
N THR A 109 -0.21 2.28 1.26
CA THR A 109 -0.23 0.85 0.94
C THR A 109 -0.27 0.00 2.21
N ALA A 110 0.54 0.32 3.22
CA ALA A 110 0.57 -0.46 4.46
C ALA A 110 -0.70 -0.32 5.29
N GLU A 111 -1.39 0.83 5.18
CA GLU A 111 -2.66 1.08 5.88
C GLU A 111 -3.77 0.11 5.46
N ALA A 112 -3.69 -0.41 4.22
CA ALA A 112 -4.67 -1.36 3.68
C ALA A 112 -4.80 -2.67 4.49
N ILE A 113 -3.84 -2.98 5.36
CA ILE A 113 -3.89 -4.11 6.31
C ILE A 113 -4.84 -3.84 7.48
N PHE A 114 -5.02 -2.56 7.83
CA PHE A 114 -5.74 -2.09 9.01
C PHE A 114 -7.10 -1.46 8.70
N GLU A 115 -7.35 -1.12 7.43
CA GLU A 115 -8.62 -0.58 6.93
C GLU A 115 -9.79 -1.49 7.27
N GLU A 116 -10.83 -0.92 7.88
CA GLU A 116 -12.11 -1.62 8.03
C GLU A 116 -12.85 -1.57 6.69
N ASN A 117 -13.17 -2.74 6.16
CA ASN A 117 -13.97 -2.90 4.96
C ASN A 117 -15.12 -3.86 5.27
N ASP A 118 -16.31 -3.54 4.76
CA ASP A 118 -17.53 -4.33 4.99
C ASP A 118 -17.43 -5.75 4.39
N ASP A 119 -16.67 -5.90 3.29
CA ASP A 119 -16.51 -7.16 2.57
C ASP A 119 -15.26 -7.96 3.00
N ILE A 120 -14.18 -7.26 3.37
CA ILE A 120 -12.89 -7.87 3.70
C ILE A 120 -12.49 -7.52 5.13
N ARG A 121 -12.35 -8.55 5.97
CA ARG A 121 -11.89 -8.39 7.34
C ARG A 121 -10.44 -7.91 7.40
N SER A 122 -10.20 -6.85 8.16
CA SER A 122 -8.86 -6.34 8.45
C SER A 122 -8.07 -7.29 9.35
N LEU A 123 -6.75 -7.16 9.38
CA LEU A 123 -5.92 -8.00 10.24
C LEU A 123 -6.30 -7.89 11.73
N PRO A 124 -6.54 -6.69 12.31
CA PRO A 124 -7.04 -6.57 13.67
C PRO A 124 -8.38 -7.29 13.89
N GLN A 125 -9.32 -7.18 12.95
CA GLN A 125 -10.62 -7.85 13.06
C GLN A 125 -10.48 -9.37 13.06
N LEU A 126 -9.63 -9.93 12.19
CA LEU A 126 -9.37 -11.38 12.14
C LEU A 126 -8.78 -11.91 13.44
N VAL A 127 -7.88 -11.15 14.08
CA VAL A 127 -7.33 -11.51 15.39
C VAL A 127 -8.44 -11.52 16.45
N LEU A 128 -9.32 -10.51 16.47
CA LEU A 128 -10.43 -10.44 17.40
C LEU A 128 -11.43 -11.59 17.19
N ASP A 129 -11.77 -11.90 15.94
CA ASP A 129 -12.69 -12.98 15.58
C ASP A 129 -12.12 -14.35 16.04
N ALA A 130 -10.83 -14.59 15.79
CA ALA A 130 -10.16 -15.80 16.25
C ALA A 130 -10.20 -15.96 17.77
N VAL A 131 -9.93 -14.88 18.53
CA VAL A 131 -9.97 -14.89 20.01
C VAL A 131 -11.41 -15.07 20.52
N TYR A 132 -12.38 -14.39 19.93
CA TYR A 132 -13.79 -14.46 20.34
C TYR A 132 -14.36 -15.87 20.17
N ARG A 133 -14.07 -16.51 19.04
CA ARG A 133 -14.51 -17.89 18.76
C ARG A 133 -13.88 -18.90 19.70
N PHE A 134 -12.65 -18.67 20.16
CA PHE A 134 -12.00 -19.53 21.15
C PHE A 134 -12.71 -19.48 22.50
N LYS A 135 -13.12 -18.29 22.95
CA LYS A 135 -13.80 -18.08 24.25
C LYS A 135 -15.20 -18.70 24.32
N THR A 136 -15.89 -18.84 23.19
CA THR A 136 -17.27 -19.35 23.13
C THR A 136 -17.36 -20.88 23.23
N ILE A 137 -16.23 -21.60 23.22
CA ILE A 137 -16.17 -23.07 23.32
C ILE A 137 -16.06 -23.55 24.79
N VAL A 138 -15.85 -22.64 25.75
CA VAL A 138 -15.81 -22.95 27.20
C VAL A 138 -17.17 -22.67 27.83
#